data_AF-A0A2N8BS98-F1
#
_entry.id   AF-A0A2N8BS98-F1
#
_cell.length_a   1.000
_cell.length_b   1.000
_cell.length_c   1.000
_cell.angle_alpha   90.00
_cell.angle_beta   90.00
_cell.angle_gamma   90.00
#
_symmetry.space_group_name_H-M   'P 1'
#
loop_
_entity.id
_entity.type
_entity.pdbx_description
1 polymer ?
#
loop_
_entity_poly.entity_id
_entity_poly.type
_entity_poly.pdbx_seq_one_letter_code
_entity_poly.pdbx_strand_id
1 'polypeptide(L)'
;AYNTATPIDLTASVSGVHGSLTVSTAPAHGTTSIAGDVITYTPTTGYYGSDSFGYTATGPGGTSGAATVTLTVATPAAPTVAAKSASIAYN
;
A
#
# COMPACT_ATOMS: atom_id res chain seq x y z
N ALA A 1 -1.82 14.27 0.15
CA ALA A 1 -3.06 13.55 -0.18
C ALA A 1 -2.92 12.14 0.40
N TYR A 2 -3.86 11.71 1.25
CA TYR A 2 -3.74 10.52 2.11
C TYR A 2 -4.06 9.22 1.35
N ASN A 3 -3.49 9.07 0.15
CA ASN A 3 -3.81 8.01 -0.80
C ASN A 3 -2.61 7.72 -1.72
N THR A 4 -1.39 7.81 -1.18
CA THR A 4 -0.18 7.53 -1.97
C THR A 4 -0.14 6.06 -2.34
N ALA A 5 -0.33 5.79 -3.62
CA ALA A 5 -0.20 4.47 -4.19
C ALA A 5 1.22 3.93 -3.92
N THR A 6 1.30 2.81 -3.21
CA THR A 6 2.58 2.21 -2.80
C THR A 6 2.83 0.97 -3.66
N PRO A 7 3.91 0.96 -4.47
CA PRO A 7 4.29 -0.22 -5.23
C PRO A 7 4.87 -1.28 -4.28
N ILE A 8 4.34 -2.50 -4.37
CA ILE A 8 4.80 -3.67 -3.64
C ILE A 8 5.39 -4.60 -4.67
N ASP A 9 6.71 -4.68 -4.68
CA ASP A 9 7.45 -5.57 -5.56
C ASP A 9 7.41 -7.00 -5.00
N LEU A 10 6.75 -7.90 -5.73
CA LEU A 10 6.62 -9.30 -5.35
C LEU A 10 7.62 -10.20 -6.09
N THR A 11 8.53 -9.66 -6.90
CA THR A 11 9.54 -10.45 -7.64
C THR A 11 10.37 -11.34 -6.71
N ALA A 12 10.76 -10.83 -5.55
CA ALA A 12 11.50 -11.60 -4.54
C ALA A 12 10.62 -12.63 -3.80
N SER A 13 9.30 -12.44 -3.82
CA SER A 13 8.34 -13.32 -3.13
C SER A 13 7.85 -14.47 -4.02
N VAL A 14 7.92 -14.31 -5.34
CA VAL A 14 7.47 -15.34 -6.30
C VAL A 14 8.69 -16.09 -6.82
N SER A 15 8.84 -17.34 -6.37
CA SER A 15 9.87 -18.24 -6.89
C SER A 15 9.36 -19.02 -8.11
N GLY A 16 10.16 -19.07 -9.18
CA GLY A 16 9.86 -19.84 -10.40
C GLY A 16 9.27 -19.02 -11.55
N VAL A 17 9.04 -19.70 -12.68
CA VAL A 17 8.51 -19.07 -13.90
C VAL A 17 7.00 -18.85 -13.73
N HIS A 18 6.59 -17.60 -13.75
CA HIS A 18 5.20 -17.16 -13.75
C HIS A 18 4.97 -16.18 -14.90
N GLY A 19 3.72 -16.11 -15.37
CA GLY A 19 3.32 -15.20 -16.46
C GLY A 19 2.37 -14.09 -15.99
N SER A 20 1.69 -14.29 -14.85
CA SER A 20 0.80 -13.29 -14.28
C SER A 20 0.63 -13.47 -12.77
N LEU A 21 0.39 -12.35 -12.09
CA LEU A 21 -0.12 -12.31 -10.72
C LEU A 21 -1.60 -11.96 -10.72
N THR A 22 -2.34 -12.56 -9.79
CA THR A 22 -3.76 -12.29 -9.59
C THR A 22 -4.03 -12.06 -8.12
N VAL A 23 -4.78 -11.01 -7.79
CA VAL A 23 -5.24 -10.77 -6.42
C VAL A 23 -6.44 -11.68 -6.19
N SER A 24 -6.26 -12.69 -5.34
CA SER A 24 -7.31 -13.65 -4.98
C SER A 24 -8.25 -13.08 -3.91
N THR A 25 -7.79 -12.15 -3.09
CA THR A 25 -8.59 -11.52 -2.04
C THR A 25 -8.22 -10.06 -1.95
N ALA A 26 -9.20 -9.18 -2.19
CA ALA A 26 -9.00 -7.75 -2.10
C ALA A 26 -8.75 -7.32 -0.64
N PRO A 27 -7.97 -6.24 -0.42
CA PRO A 27 -7.82 -5.65 0.90
C PRO A 27 -9.14 -5.07 1.42
N ALA A 28 -9.26 -4.93 2.74
CA ALA A 28 -10.47 -4.41 3.38
C ALA A 28 -10.53 -2.88 3.36
N HIS A 29 -9.38 -2.22 3.31
CA HIS A 29 -9.27 -0.78 3.53
C HIS A 29 -8.51 -0.05 2.41
N GLY A 30 -8.42 -0.64 1.23
CA GLY A 30 -7.79 -0.01 0.07
C GLY A 30 -8.18 -0.69 -1.24
N THR A 31 -7.45 -0.34 -2.29
CA THR A 31 -7.54 -0.97 -3.61
C THR A 31 -6.17 -1.46 -4.04
N THR A 32 -6.14 -2.57 -4.79
CA THR A 32 -4.92 -3.11 -5.39
C THR A 32 -5.02 -3.06 -6.91
N SER A 33 -3.89 -2.76 -7.56
CA SER A 33 -3.73 -2.83 -9.00
C SER A 33 -2.47 -3.60 -9.33
N ILE A 34 -2.52 -4.50 -10.30
CA ILE A 34 -1.41 -5.39 -10.64
C ILE A 34 -0.81 -4.90 -11.96
N ALA A 35 0.51 -4.69 -11.97
CA ALA A 35 1.28 -4.34 -13.16
C ALA A 35 2.51 -5.25 -13.24
N GLY A 36 2.38 -6.37 -13.95
CA GLY A 36 3.41 -7.42 -13.96
C GLY A 36 3.58 -8.01 -12.56
N ASP A 37 4.80 -7.89 -12.02
CA ASP A 37 5.18 -8.44 -10.72
C ASP A 37 5.03 -7.43 -9.56
N VAL A 38 4.57 -6.22 -9.88
CA VAL A 38 4.38 -5.14 -8.92
C VAL A 38 2.89 -4.96 -8.65
N ILE A 39 2.49 -5.12 -7.38
CA ILE A 39 1.14 -4.81 -6.92
C ILE A 39 1.16 -3.45 -6.27
N THR A 40 0.40 -2.51 -6.83
CA THR A 40 0.23 -1.18 -6.27
C THR A 40 -0.95 -1.19 -5.32
N TYR A 41 -0.71 -0.92 -4.04
CA TYR A 41 -1.76 -0.75 -3.03
C TYR A 41 -2.03 0.73 -2.79
N THR A 42 -3.31 1.12 -2.85
CA THR A 42 -3.78 2.47 -2.54
C THR A 42 -4.72 2.40 -1.35
N PRO A 43 -4.35 2.92 -0.17
CA PRO A 43 -5.24 2.95 0.98
C PRO A 43 -6.43 3.88 0.74
N THR A 44 -7.54 3.59 1.40
CA THR A 44 -8.71 4.48 1.43
C THR A 44 -8.33 5.79 2.13
N THR A 45 -8.73 6.92 1.56
CA THR A 45 -8.43 8.23 2.12
C THR A 45 -8.84 8.33 3.59
N GLY A 46 -7.86 8.60 4.45
CA GLY A 46 -8.08 8.74 5.90
C GLY A 46 -8.06 7.44 6.70
N TYR A 47 -7.80 6.29 6.06
CA TYR A 47 -7.55 5.04 6.77
C TYR A 47 -6.09 4.95 7.25
N TYR A 48 -5.92 4.50 8.49
CA TYR A 48 -4.63 4.18 9.09
C TYR A 48 -4.77 2.88 9.87
N GLY A 49 -3.78 1.99 9.77
CA GLY A 49 -3.84 0.68 10.40
C GLY A 49 -3.29 -0.45 9.54
N SER A 50 -3.49 -1.67 10.00
CA SER A 50 -3.07 -2.89 9.31
C SER A 50 -4.10 -3.31 8.25
N ASP A 51 -3.63 -3.64 7.06
CA ASP A 51 -4.45 -4.21 5.99
C ASP A 51 -3.78 -5.47 5.45
N SER A 52 -4.52 -6.30 4.71
CA SER A 52 -3.97 -7.50 4.09
C SER A 52 -4.72 -7.88 2.83
N PHE A 53 -4.00 -8.37 1.83
CA PHE A 53 -4.61 -8.92 0.62
C PHE A 53 -3.97 -10.25 0.24
N GLY A 54 -4.75 -11.10 -0.43
CA GLY A 54 -4.31 -12.40 -0.93
C GLY A 54 -3.96 -12.33 -2.41
N TYR A 55 -2.89 -13.00 -2.83
CA TYR A 55 -2.47 -13.09 -4.23
C TYR A 55 -2.03 -14.50 -4.61
N THR A 56 -2.12 -14.82 -5.90
CA THR A 56 -1.65 -16.06 -6.52
C THR A 56 -0.83 -15.74 -7.77
N ALA A 57 0.17 -16.57 -8.05
CA ALA A 57 0.95 -16.51 -9.28
C ALA A 57 0.48 -17.61 -10.22
N THR A 58 0.26 -17.29 -11.49
CA THR A 58 -0.07 -18.27 -12.52
C THR A 58 1.08 -18.36 -13.52
N GLY A 59 1.57 -19.57 -13.74
CA GLY A 59 2.65 -19.87 -14.66
C GLY A 59 2.33 -21.05 -15.58
N PRO A 60 3.26 -21.44 -16.46
CA PRO A 60 3.08 -22.55 -17.38
C PRO A 60 2.87 -23.91 -16.68
N GLY A 61 3.30 -24.03 -15.42
CA GLY A 61 3.09 -25.22 -14.59
C GLY A 61 1.78 -25.23 -13.79
N GLY A 62 0.96 -24.17 -13.88
CA GLY A 62 -0.28 -24.01 -13.12
C GLY A 62 -0.28 -22.77 -12.20
N THR A 63 -1.27 -22.72 -11.30
CA THR A 63 -1.45 -21.64 -10.33
C THR A 63 -0.82 -22.01 -8.99
N SER A 64 -0.10 -21.08 -8.37
CA SER A 64 0.51 -21.23 -7.05
C SER A 64 -0.54 -21.30 -5.93
N GLY A 65 -0.10 -21.69 -4.74
CA GLY A 65 -0.88 -21.45 -3.53
C GLY A 65 -1.16 -19.96 -3.32
N ALA A 66 -2.23 -19.67 -2.58
CA ALA A 66 -2.54 -18.30 -2.16
C ALA A 66 -1.53 -17.83 -1.11
N ALA A 67 -0.94 -16.67 -1.35
CA ALA A 67 -0.05 -15.98 -0.43
C ALA A 67 -0.73 -14.70 0.08
N THR A 68 -0.41 -14.31 1.32
CA THR A 68 -0.98 -13.12 1.96
C THR A 68 0.09 -12.06 2.12
N VAL A 69 -0.18 -10.86 1.60
CA VAL A 69 0.63 -9.66 1.88
C VAL A 69 -0.02 -8.92 3.03
N THR A 70 0.76 -8.62 4.07
CA THR A 70 0.36 -7.74 5.16
C THR A 70 0.93 -6.35 4.95
N LEU A 71 0.11 -5.33 5.14
CA LEU A 71 0.46 -3.93 4.98
C LEU A 71 0.16 -3.15 6.25
N THR A 72 0.90 -2.08 6.49
CA THR A 72 0.63 -1.15 7.59
C THR A 72 0.65 0.27 7.04
N VAL A 73 -0.51 0.91 7.05
CA VAL A 73 -0.67 2.31 6.64
C VAL A 73 -0.28 3.21 7.81
N ALA A 74 0.87 3.86 7.69
CA ALA A 74 1.40 4.74 8.73
C ALA A 74 0.52 5.97 8.95
N THR A 75 0.39 6.40 10.20
CA THR A 75 -0.28 7.65 10.55
C THR A 75 0.61 8.85 10.17
N PRO A 76 0.03 9.94 9.65
CA PRO A 76 0.76 11.17 9.40
C PRO A 76 1.22 11.78 10.73
N ALA A 77 2.38 12.44 10.70
CA ALA A 77 2.87 13.19 11.85
C ALA A 77 1.91 14.33 12.21
N ALA A 78 1.74 14.57 13.51
CA ALA A 78 0.93 15.69 14.00
C ALA A 78 1.51 17.04 13.53
N PRO A 79 0.67 18.05 13.23
CA PRO A 79 1.15 19.38 12.88
C PRO A 79 1.85 20.02 14.09
N THR A 80 3.01 20.64 13.86
CA THR A 80 3.73 21.41 14.88
C THR A 80 3.36 22.88 14.79
N VAL A 81 3.04 23.52 15.92
CA VAL A 81 2.77 24.97 15.99
C VAL A 81 3.98 25.67 16.60
N ALA A 82 4.49 26.71 15.94
CA ALA A 82 5.55 27.56 16.46
C ALA A 82 4.97 28.84 17.08
N ALA A 83 5.45 29.23 18.26
CA ALA A 83 5.08 30.51 18.87
C ALA A 83 5.59 31.67 18.00
N LYS A 84 4.73 32.67 17.76
CA LYS A 84 5.07 33.88 17.02
C LYS A 84 4.76 35.10 17.87
N SER A 85 5.77 35.92 18.13
CA SER A 85 5.63 37.22 18.78
C SER A 85 5.63 38.32 17.73
N ALA A 86 4.74 39.30 17.88
CA ALA A 86 4.71 40.52 17.09
C ALA A 86 4.78 41.70 18.05
N SER A 87 5.60 42.71 17.72
CA SER A 87 5.63 43.98 18.41
C SER A 87 4.63 44.92 17.72
N ILE A 88 3.71 45.48 18.51
CA ILE A 88 2.71 46.43 18.03
C ILE A 88 3.22 47.81 18.47
N ALA A 89 3.42 48.72 17.52
CA ALA A 89 3.77 50.10 17.84
C ALA A 89 2.54 50.81 18.45
N TYR A 90 2.76 51.56 19.53
CA TYR A 90 1.76 52.47 20.06
C TYR A 90 1.64 53.68 19.13
N ASN A 91 0.41 54.08 18.79
CA ASN A 91 0.12 55.29 18.00
C ASN A 91 0.17 56.55 18.86
#